data_AF-A0A964BR37-F1
#
_entry.id   AF-A0A964BR37-F1
#
_cell.length_a   1.000
_cell.length_b   1.000
_cell.length_c   1.000
_cell.angle_alpha   90.00
_cell.angle_beta   90.00
_cell.angle_gamma   90.00
#
_symmetry.space_group_name_H-M   'P 1'
#
loop_
_entity.id
_entity.type
_entity.pdbx_description
1 polymer ?
#
loop_
_entity_poly.entity_id
_entity_poly.type
_entity_poly.pdbx_seq_one_letter_code
_entity_poly.pdbx_strand_id
1 'polypeptide(L)'
;MQPNFIDRSQNSILEIPTSNPMQLTYTNSLENKKTFAFEVSFMGRMDMYSDADTVAEYLNAHEGWFCRCAQPMKVDPLGNNGYVLTVGKYGSFGYEVEPKMGVILHPPVGRVYQMETIPIPDYNTVGYEVNYQALMELSEVSGDSQAETKGSLFSRKQIIPERITQVNWELNLSVEVEFPQFIHKLSSSLIQSTGDRLLGQIVRQVSPRLTYKVQEDFHTSHQLPIPPKSSRQLNKIYKTNSATI
;
A
#
# COMPACT_ATOMS: atom_id res chain seq x y z
N MET A 1 -41.84 -45.83 69.76
CA MET A 1 -40.38 -45.85 69.99
C MET A 1 -39.85 -44.45 69.73
N GLN A 2 -39.02 -43.96 70.63
CA GLN A 2 -38.26 -42.71 70.61
C GLN A 2 -36.80 -43.12 70.95
N PRO A 3 -35.74 -42.28 70.84
CA PRO A 3 -35.74 -40.84 70.54
C PRO A 3 -34.54 -40.33 69.69
N ASN A 4 -34.28 -39.01 69.74
CA ASN A 4 -33.00 -38.30 69.51
C ASN A 4 -32.50 -38.19 68.03
N PHE A 5 -31.78 -37.16 67.54
CA PHE A 5 -31.41 -35.77 67.94
C PHE A 5 -30.64 -35.13 66.72
N ILE A 6 -30.38 -33.82 66.55
CA ILE A 6 -30.65 -32.59 67.34
C ILE A 6 -30.80 -31.33 66.44
N ASP A 7 -31.54 -30.33 66.93
CA ASP A 7 -31.47 -28.85 66.78
C ASP A 7 -31.10 -28.07 65.47
N ARG A 8 -31.75 -26.89 65.34
CA ARG A 8 -31.41 -25.58 64.70
C ARG A 8 -30.33 -25.45 63.59
N SER A 9 -30.44 -24.48 62.66
CA SER A 9 -31.34 -23.32 62.52
C SER A 9 -31.35 -22.75 61.09
N GLN A 10 -32.34 -21.90 60.82
CA GLN A 10 -32.48 -20.97 59.69
C GLN A 10 -31.15 -20.45 59.09
N ASN A 11 -31.10 -20.37 57.75
CA ASN A 11 -30.82 -19.11 57.06
C ASN A 11 -31.26 -19.18 55.59
N SER A 12 -31.85 -18.09 55.09
CA SER A 12 -32.26 -17.95 53.69
C SER A 12 -31.04 -17.81 52.78
N ILE A 13 -30.93 -18.66 51.76
CA ILE A 13 -30.00 -18.41 50.65
C ILE A 13 -30.69 -17.41 49.72
N LEU A 14 -30.14 -16.21 49.64
CA LEU A 14 -30.52 -15.20 48.65
C LEU A 14 -30.08 -15.68 47.26
N GLU A 15 -31.04 -15.84 46.35
CA GLU A 15 -30.75 -16.05 44.94
C GLU A 15 -30.10 -14.79 44.36
N ILE A 16 -28.83 -14.89 43.95
CA ILE A 16 -28.12 -13.81 43.28
C ILE A 16 -28.53 -13.82 41.79
N PRO A 17 -29.09 -12.72 41.25
CA PRO A 17 -29.47 -12.68 39.84
C PRO A 17 -28.27 -12.84 38.91
N THR A 18 -28.44 -13.64 37.87
CA THR A 18 -27.45 -13.82 36.80
C THR A 18 -27.05 -12.49 36.17
N SER A 19 -25.75 -12.21 36.14
CA SER A 19 -25.18 -10.97 35.61
C SER A 19 -25.56 -10.72 34.15
N ASN A 20 -26.22 -9.59 33.89
CA ASN A 20 -26.39 -9.06 32.54
C ASN A 20 -25.01 -8.85 31.88
N PRO A 21 -24.76 -9.34 30.66
CA PRO A 21 -23.59 -8.90 29.90
C PRO A 21 -23.75 -7.41 29.60
N MET A 22 -22.68 -6.62 29.80
CA MET A 22 -22.69 -5.19 29.51
C MET A 22 -22.99 -4.95 28.01
N GLN A 23 -24.22 -4.56 27.70
CA GLN A 23 -24.47 -3.78 26.49
C GLN A 23 -23.79 -2.41 26.70
N LEU A 24 -22.62 -2.20 26.09
CA LEU A 24 -22.13 -0.86 25.84
C LEU A 24 -23.08 -0.20 24.85
N THR A 25 -24.11 0.46 25.36
CA THR A 25 -24.82 1.51 24.63
C THR A 25 -23.85 2.66 24.43
N TYR A 26 -23.14 2.64 23.29
CA TYR A 26 -22.35 3.78 22.83
C TYR A 26 -23.28 4.97 22.59
N THR A 27 -23.41 5.82 23.61
CA THR A 27 -24.04 7.13 23.47
C THR A 27 -23.25 7.96 22.48
N ASN A 28 -23.89 8.29 21.37
CA ASN A 28 -23.35 9.11 20.28
C ASN A 28 -23.21 10.58 20.73
N SER A 29 -22.25 10.85 21.62
CA SER A 29 -21.76 12.20 21.86
C SER A 29 -20.85 12.62 20.70
N LEU A 30 -20.75 13.92 20.42
CA LEU A 30 -19.81 14.43 19.42
C LEU A 30 -18.38 14.16 19.91
N GLU A 31 -17.83 13.01 19.50
CA GLU A 31 -16.48 12.63 19.87
C GLU A 31 -15.48 13.60 19.23
N ASN A 32 -14.62 14.19 20.05
CA ASN A 32 -13.57 15.09 19.59
C ASN A 32 -12.41 14.25 19.02
N LYS A 33 -12.65 13.67 17.84
CA LYS A 33 -11.72 12.80 17.12
C LYS A 33 -10.52 13.62 16.62
N LYS A 34 -9.33 13.03 16.61
CA LYS A 34 -8.10 13.72 16.21
C LYS A 34 -7.52 13.10 14.95
N THR A 35 -7.32 13.94 13.94
CA THR A 35 -6.63 13.58 12.71
C THR A 35 -5.11 13.61 12.89
N PHE A 36 -4.42 12.63 12.28
CA PHE A 36 -2.97 12.61 12.09
C PHE A 36 -2.68 12.37 10.62
N ALA A 37 -1.71 13.10 10.06
CA ALA A 37 -1.22 12.90 8.71
C ALA A 37 0.09 12.11 8.74
N PHE A 38 0.16 11.02 7.99
CA PHE A 38 1.35 10.19 7.81
C PHE A 38 1.86 10.34 6.38
N GLU A 39 3.17 10.44 6.20
CA GLU A 39 3.76 10.73 4.89
C GLU A 39 4.94 9.84 4.53
N VAL A 40 4.96 9.36 3.28
CA VAL A 40 6.13 8.72 2.69
C VAL A 40 6.35 9.14 1.24
N SER A 41 7.61 9.32 0.89
CA SER A 41 8.05 9.50 -0.49
C SER A 41 9.00 8.36 -0.85
N PHE A 42 8.88 7.83 -2.07
CA PHE A 42 9.73 6.76 -2.61
C PHE A 42 10.07 7.07 -4.07
N MET A 43 11.24 6.60 -4.50
CA MET A 43 11.59 6.47 -5.91
C MET A 43 11.91 5.01 -6.21
N GLY A 44 11.70 4.59 -7.46
CA GLY A 44 12.10 3.29 -7.93
C GLY A 44 12.43 3.28 -9.41
N ARG A 45 12.93 2.13 -9.86
CA ARG A 45 13.28 1.87 -11.26
C ARG A 45 12.98 0.42 -11.60
N MET A 46 12.59 0.16 -12.84
CA MET A 46 12.74 -1.14 -13.49
C MET A 46 13.25 -0.98 -14.91
N ASP A 47 14.08 -1.93 -15.36
CA ASP A 47 14.48 -2.00 -16.77
C ASP A 47 13.49 -2.84 -17.58
N MET A 48 13.22 -2.43 -18.81
CA MET A 48 12.41 -3.15 -19.79
C MET A 48 13.26 -3.41 -21.03
N TYR A 49 13.36 -4.66 -21.48
CA TYR A 49 14.28 -5.11 -22.53
C TYR A 49 13.74 -4.86 -23.95
N SER A 50 13.35 -3.61 -24.20
CA SER A 50 12.92 -3.11 -25.50
C SER A 50 13.19 -1.60 -25.59
N ASP A 51 13.01 -1.04 -26.79
CA ASP A 51 12.97 0.40 -27.01
C ASP A 51 11.80 1.07 -26.25
N ALA A 52 11.90 2.38 -26.08
CA ALA A 52 10.97 3.12 -25.24
C ALA A 52 9.58 3.33 -25.86
N ASP A 53 9.42 3.13 -27.17
CA ASP A 53 8.14 3.29 -27.85
C ASP A 53 7.30 2.01 -27.70
N THR A 54 7.91 0.83 -27.86
CA THR A 54 7.30 -0.48 -27.53
C THR A 54 6.89 -0.54 -26.05
N VAL A 55 7.73 -0.03 -25.14
CA VAL A 55 7.41 0.01 -23.71
C VAL A 55 6.29 1.01 -23.41
N ALA A 56 6.24 2.15 -24.10
CA ALA A 56 5.15 3.11 -23.98
C ALA A 56 3.82 2.52 -24.48
N GLU A 57 3.81 1.82 -25.62
CA GLU A 57 2.61 1.16 -26.14
C GLU A 57 2.03 0.16 -25.13
N TYR A 58 2.87 -0.68 -24.53
CA TYR A 58 2.44 -1.59 -23.46
C TYR A 58 1.89 -0.82 -22.24
N LEU A 59 2.59 0.22 -21.76
CA LEU A 59 2.14 0.98 -20.59
C LEU A 59 0.84 1.76 -20.83
N ASN A 60 0.60 2.21 -22.07
CA ASN A 60 -0.66 2.83 -22.50
C ASN A 60 -1.83 1.84 -22.48
N ALA A 61 -1.59 0.54 -22.72
CA ALA A 61 -2.60 -0.52 -22.62
C ALA A 61 -2.89 -0.96 -21.16
N HIS A 62 -2.87 -0.03 -20.20
CA HIS A 62 -2.98 -0.30 -18.77
C HIS A 62 -4.32 -0.92 -18.34
N GLU A 63 -5.41 -0.68 -19.07
CA GLU A 63 -6.68 -1.41 -18.88
C GLU A 63 -6.50 -2.93 -19.01
N GLY A 64 -5.60 -3.36 -19.90
CA GLY A 64 -5.29 -4.76 -20.12
C GLY A 64 -4.50 -5.38 -18.98
N TRP A 65 -3.52 -4.66 -18.39
CA TRP A 65 -2.52 -5.24 -17.48
C TRP A 65 -2.61 -4.83 -16.01
N PHE A 66 -3.10 -3.63 -15.68
CA PHE A 66 -2.96 -3.10 -14.32
C PHE A 66 -3.66 -3.98 -13.26
N CYS A 67 -4.90 -4.39 -13.53
CA CYS A 67 -5.68 -5.23 -12.61
C CYS A 67 -5.04 -6.61 -12.35
N ARG A 68 -4.34 -7.20 -13.33
CA ARG A 68 -3.65 -8.51 -13.18
C ARG A 68 -2.27 -8.38 -12.54
N CYS A 69 -1.56 -7.26 -12.75
CA CYS A 69 -0.24 -7.03 -12.16
C CYS A 69 -0.28 -6.51 -10.71
N ALA A 70 -1.36 -5.85 -10.29
CA ALA A 70 -1.42 -5.12 -9.01
C ALA A 70 -1.56 -5.94 -7.72
N GLN A 71 -1.49 -7.28 -7.80
CA GLN A 71 -1.49 -8.15 -6.62
C GLN A 71 -0.35 -7.80 -5.65
N PRO A 72 -0.61 -7.70 -4.33
CA PRO A 72 -1.77 -8.22 -3.61
C PRO A 72 -2.95 -7.25 -3.44
N MET A 73 -2.93 -6.06 -4.07
CA MET A 73 -4.05 -5.12 -3.99
C MET A 73 -5.24 -5.64 -4.78
N LYS A 74 -6.45 -5.34 -4.32
CA LYS A 74 -7.65 -5.45 -5.17
C LYS A 74 -7.77 -4.20 -6.02
N VAL A 75 -8.04 -4.38 -7.32
CA VAL A 75 -8.17 -3.30 -8.29
C VAL A 75 -9.47 -3.49 -9.06
N ASP A 76 -10.35 -2.49 -8.99
CA ASP A 76 -11.58 -2.42 -9.77
C ASP A 76 -11.49 -1.21 -10.73
N PRO A 77 -11.84 -1.31 -12.02
CA PRO A 77 -11.86 -0.14 -12.91
C PRO A 77 -12.84 0.95 -12.47
N LEU A 78 -12.52 2.21 -12.76
CA LEU A 78 -13.33 3.40 -12.44
C LEU A 78 -13.32 4.37 -13.64
N GLY A 79 -14.36 4.30 -14.48
CA GLY A 79 -14.46 5.13 -15.67
C GLY A 79 -13.32 4.88 -16.66
N ASN A 80 -12.88 5.94 -17.37
CA ASN A 80 -11.76 5.86 -18.30
C ASN A 80 -10.45 6.15 -17.54
N ASN A 81 -9.49 5.23 -17.64
CA ASN A 81 -8.16 5.28 -17.00
C ASN A 81 -8.12 5.40 -15.47
N GLY A 82 -9.28 5.40 -14.80
CA GLY A 82 -9.38 5.38 -13.36
C GLY A 82 -9.47 3.95 -12.80
N TYR A 83 -9.05 3.81 -11.55
CA TYR A 83 -9.10 2.57 -10.78
C TYR A 83 -9.41 2.83 -9.32
N VAL A 84 -10.15 1.92 -8.69
CA VAL A 84 -10.27 1.84 -7.24
C VAL A 84 -9.28 0.80 -6.73
N LEU A 85 -8.33 1.24 -5.92
CA LEU A 85 -7.32 0.41 -5.27
C LEU A 85 -7.72 0.13 -3.82
N THR A 86 -7.76 -1.13 -3.43
CA THR A 86 -7.87 -1.56 -2.02
C THR A 86 -6.59 -2.26 -1.63
N VAL A 87 -5.81 -1.67 -0.73
CA VAL A 87 -4.42 -2.10 -0.46
C VAL A 87 -4.37 -3.37 0.42
N GLY A 88 -5.44 -3.62 1.19
CA GLY A 88 -5.55 -4.68 2.20
C GLY A 88 -5.67 -4.10 3.60
N LYS A 89 -5.80 -4.97 4.61
CA LYS A 89 -6.00 -4.57 6.01
C LYS A 89 -4.68 -4.28 6.72
N TYR A 90 -4.61 -3.13 7.37
CA TYR A 90 -3.43 -2.68 8.11
C TYR A 90 -3.83 -1.98 9.40
N GLY A 91 -3.10 -2.24 10.48
CA GLY A 91 -3.45 -1.71 11.80
C GLY A 91 -2.30 -1.71 12.80
N SER A 92 -2.50 -1.00 13.89
CA SER A 92 -1.64 -0.98 15.08
C SER A 92 -2.46 -0.57 16.32
N PHE A 93 -1.98 -0.90 17.52
CA PHE A 93 -2.65 -0.57 18.80
C PHE A 93 -4.13 -1.02 18.89
N GLY A 94 -4.52 -2.07 18.16
CA GLY A 94 -5.91 -2.56 18.10
C GLY A 94 -6.86 -1.75 17.20
N TYR A 95 -6.33 -0.78 16.44
CA TYR A 95 -7.07 -0.07 15.40
C TYR A 95 -6.60 -0.54 14.01
N GLU A 96 -7.54 -0.97 13.17
CA GLU A 96 -7.30 -1.51 11.82
C GLU A 96 -8.15 -0.76 10.79
N VAL A 97 -7.54 -0.48 9.63
CA VAL A 97 -8.19 0.14 8.48
C VAL A 97 -7.91 -0.68 7.22
N GLU A 98 -8.86 -0.66 6.28
CA GLU A 98 -8.71 -1.18 4.93
C GLU A 98 -8.75 0.00 3.95
N PRO A 99 -7.62 0.67 3.67
CA PRO A 99 -7.60 1.85 2.82
C PRO A 99 -8.00 1.52 1.39
N LYS A 100 -8.99 2.28 0.92
CA LYS A 100 -9.53 2.28 -0.44
C LYS A 100 -9.32 3.67 -1.03
N MET A 101 -8.71 3.76 -2.21
CA MET A 101 -8.45 5.03 -2.90
C MET A 101 -8.83 4.93 -4.37
N GLY A 102 -9.48 5.97 -4.89
CA GLY A 102 -9.64 6.15 -6.34
C GLY A 102 -8.39 6.81 -6.88
N VAL A 103 -7.89 6.36 -8.02
CA VAL A 103 -6.75 6.94 -8.72
C VAL A 103 -7.03 7.02 -10.21
N ILE A 104 -6.51 8.03 -10.90
CA ILE A 104 -6.56 8.16 -12.37
C ILE A 104 -5.16 8.15 -12.94
N LEU A 105 -4.95 7.41 -14.04
CA LEU A 105 -3.76 7.51 -14.86
C LEU A 105 -4.06 8.48 -16.01
N HIS A 106 -3.41 9.64 -15.99
CA HIS A 106 -3.57 10.63 -17.05
C HIS A 106 -2.93 10.14 -18.36
N PRO A 107 -3.48 10.51 -19.54
CA PRO A 107 -2.80 10.30 -20.82
C PRO A 107 -1.37 10.85 -20.76
N PRO A 108 -0.34 10.10 -21.20
CA PRO A 108 1.04 10.52 -21.04
C PRO A 108 1.36 11.75 -21.89
N VAL A 109 2.24 12.61 -21.37
CA VAL A 109 2.80 13.74 -22.10
C VAL A 109 4.21 13.37 -22.53
N GLY A 110 4.35 12.95 -23.78
CA GLY A 110 5.60 12.37 -24.28
C GLY A 110 5.88 11.02 -23.61
N ARG A 111 6.98 10.94 -22.84
CA ARG A 111 7.40 9.73 -22.10
C ARG A 111 7.14 9.83 -20.58
N VAL A 112 6.33 10.81 -20.16
CA VAL A 112 5.98 11.07 -18.76
C VAL A 112 4.52 10.71 -18.50
N TYR A 113 4.30 9.93 -17.45
CA TYR A 113 3.01 9.43 -16.98
C TYR A 113 2.75 9.97 -15.57
N GLN A 114 1.56 10.48 -15.32
CA GLN A 114 1.13 10.97 -14.00
C GLN A 114 -0.08 10.18 -13.53
N MET A 115 -0.06 9.75 -12.26
CA MET A 115 -1.19 9.09 -11.61
C MET A 115 -1.49 9.75 -10.27
N GLU A 116 -2.75 10.09 -10.00
CA GLU A 116 -3.15 10.83 -8.79
C GLU A 116 -4.50 10.40 -8.23
N THR A 117 -4.78 10.71 -6.95
CA THR A 117 -6.07 10.43 -6.31
C THR A 117 -7.23 11.14 -7.03
N ILE A 118 -8.32 10.40 -7.23
CA ILE A 118 -9.63 10.93 -7.62
C ILE A 118 -10.72 10.46 -6.64
N PRO A 119 -11.82 11.22 -6.46
CA PRO A 119 -12.95 10.76 -5.66
C PRO A 119 -13.58 9.49 -6.26
N ILE A 120 -13.99 8.58 -5.39
CA ILE A 120 -14.77 7.40 -5.77
C ILE A 120 -16.26 7.78 -5.69
N PRO A 121 -17.05 7.66 -6.77
CA PRO A 121 -18.49 7.92 -6.73
C PRO A 121 -19.21 7.09 -5.66
N ASP A 122 -20.19 7.70 -4.99
CA ASP A 122 -21.04 7.09 -3.95
C ASP A 122 -20.29 6.43 -2.78
N TYR A 123 -19.00 6.74 -2.59
CA TYR A 123 -18.16 6.21 -1.52
C TYR A 123 -17.61 7.35 -0.66
N ASN A 124 -18.23 7.54 0.51
CA ASN A 124 -17.69 8.40 1.55
C ASN A 124 -16.64 7.60 2.35
N THR A 125 -15.40 8.07 2.38
CA THR A 125 -14.41 7.52 3.31
C THR A 125 -14.82 7.83 4.75
N VAL A 126 -14.60 6.89 5.66
CA VAL A 126 -14.86 7.06 7.10
C VAL A 126 -13.58 6.74 7.84
N GLY A 127 -13.06 7.70 8.59
CA GLY A 127 -11.88 7.52 9.45
C GLY A 127 -10.53 7.74 8.75
N TYR A 128 -10.46 7.94 7.43
CA TYR A 128 -9.22 8.24 6.71
C TYR A 128 -9.43 8.97 5.38
N GLU A 129 -8.36 9.58 4.87
CA GLU A 129 -8.23 10.10 3.50
C GLU A 129 -6.85 9.72 2.95
N VAL A 130 -6.75 9.43 1.64
CA VAL A 130 -5.49 9.02 0.99
C VAL A 130 -5.19 9.92 -0.20
N ASN A 131 -4.10 10.68 -0.11
CA ASN A 131 -3.55 11.45 -1.21
C ASN A 131 -2.36 10.70 -1.81
N TYR A 132 -2.57 10.18 -3.02
CA TYR A 132 -1.61 9.46 -3.83
C TYR A 132 -1.20 10.34 -5.01
N GLN A 133 0.09 10.51 -5.21
CA GLN A 133 0.67 11.19 -6.39
C GLN A 133 1.88 10.41 -6.87
N ALA A 134 1.86 9.94 -8.11
CA ALA A 134 2.97 9.24 -8.73
C ALA A 134 3.31 9.83 -10.10
N LEU A 135 4.61 9.85 -10.39
CA LEU A 135 5.20 10.27 -11.66
C LEU A 135 6.06 9.12 -12.18
N MET A 136 6.01 8.85 -13.48
CA MET A 136 6.83 7.82 -14.12
C MET A 136 7.37 8.33 -15.45
N GLU A 137 8.67 8.13 -15.70
CA GLU A 137 9.37 8.58 -16.90
C GLU A 137 10.12 7.42 -17.57
N LEU A 138 10.03 7.34 -18.90
CA LEU A 138 10.74 6.36 -19.72
C LEU A 138 11.98 6.98 -20.36
N SER A 139 13.17 6.49 -19.99
CA SER A 139 14.43 6.84 -20.64
C SER A 139 15.07 5.63 -21.32
N GLU A 140 15.44 5.78 -22.59
CA GLU A 140 16.09 4.72 -23.36
C GLU A 140 17.61 4.77 -23.13
N VAL A 141 18.23 3.60 -22.94
CA VAL A 141 19.69 3.43 -22.88
C VAL A 141 20.11 2.28 -23.78
N SER A 142 21.33 2.36 -24.30
CA SER A 142 21.95 1.23 -25.00
C SER A 142 22.17 0.07 -24.03
N GLY A 143 21.65 -1.10 -24.38
CA GLY A 143 22.01 -2.34 -23.71
C GLY A 143 23.32 -2.86 -24.29
N ASP A 144 24.30 -3.08 -23.42
CA ASP A 144 25.55 -3.72 -23.82
C ASP A 144 25.29 -5.21 -24.06
N SER A 145 25.20 -5.58 -25.34
CA SER A 145 24.91 -6.94 -25.82
C SER A 145 25.92 -7.99 -25.36
N GLN A 146 27.02 -7.59 -24.73
CA GLN A 146 28.06 -8.46 -24.18
C GLN A 146 28.45 -8.14 -22.73
N ALA A 147 27.56 -7.56 -21.91
CA ALA A 147 27.84 -7.38 -20.48
C ALA A 147 27.94 -8.73 -19.73
N GLU A 148 29.14 -9.30 -19.69
CA GLU A 148 29.48 -10.42 -18.83
C GLU A 148 29.25 -10.03 -17.37
N THR A 149 28.38 -10.76 -16.67
CA THR A 149 28.18 -10.61 -15.22
C THR A 149 29.41 -11.11 -14.47
N LYS A 150 30.45 -10.26 -14.41
CA LYS A 150 31.70 -10.49 -13.67
C LYS A 150 31.39 -10.60 -12.18
N GLY A 151 31.31 -11.84 -11.68
CA GLY A 151 31.08 -12.10 -10.25
C GLY A 151 30.50 -13.44 -9.85
N SER A 152 30.13 -14.34 -10.77
CA SER A 152 29.64 -15.68 -10.41
C SER A 152 30.22 -16.79 -11.28
N LEU A 153 30.68 -17.86 -10.64
CA LEU A 153 31.08 -19.12 -11.29
C LEU A 153 29.91 -19.86 -11.96
N PHE A 154 28.69 -19.32 -11.85
CA PHE A 154 27.45 -19.83 -12.44
C PHE A 154 26.72 -18.79 -13.31
N SER A 155 27.41 -17.74 -13.79
CA SER A 155 26.81 -16.72 -14.68
C SER A 155 26.30 -17.33 -15.99
N ARG A 156 25.01 -17.66 -16.06
CA ARG A 156 24.32 -18.01 -17.30
C ARG A 156 24.39 -16.78 -18.22
N LYS A 157 24.98 -16.92 -19.42
CA LYS A 157 25.10 -15.83 -20.40
C LYS A 157 23.71 -15.34 -20.80
N GLN A 158 23.26 -14.25 -20.19
CA GLN A 158 21.95 -13.65 -20.47
C GLN A 158 22.11 -12.76 -21.71
N ILE A 159 21.26 -12.98 -22.71
CA ILE A 159 21.20 -12.13 -23.89
C ILE A 159 20.54 -10.82 -23.47
N ILE A 160 21.29 -9.73 -23.57
CA ILE A 160 20.82 -8.37 -23.33
C ILE A 160 20.53 -7.75 -24.70
N PRO A 161 19.35 -7.14 -24.92
CA PRO A 161 19.05 -6.47 -26.19
C PRO A 161 19.89 -5.20 -26.38
N GLU A 162 19.98 -4.71 -27.61
CA GLU A 162 20.68 -3.46 -27.94
C GLU A 162 20.04 -2.22 -27.29
N ARG A 163 18.74 -2.27 -26.96
CA ARG A 163 17.99 -1.18 -26.33
C ARG A 163 17.30 -1.66 -25.06
N ILE A 164 17.42 -0.85 -24.02
CA ILE A 164 16.76 -1.05 -22.72
C ILE A 164 16.08 0.26 -22.35
N THR A 165 14.81 0.18 -21.96
CA THR A 165 14.09 1.32 -21.39
C THR A 165 14.14 1.25 -19.88
N GLN A 166 14.67 2.29 -19.25
CA GLN A 166 14.58 2.49 -17.81
C GLN A 166 13.26 3.17 -17.50
N VAL A 167 12.40 2.48 -16.75
CA VAL A 167 11.15 3.02 -16.22
C VAL A 167 11.45 3.53 -14.82
N ASN A 168 11.73 4.82 -14.71
CA ASN A 168 11.97 5.50 -13.44
C ASN A 168 10.65 6.03 -12.91
N TRP A 169 10.42 5.96 -11.60
CA TRP A 169 9.18 6.43 -10.99
C TRP A 169 9.37 7.03 -9.60
N GLU A 170 8.52 7.98 -9.27
CA GLU A 170 8.38 8.58 -7.95
C GLU A 170 6.96 8.37 -7.42
N LEU A 171 6.84 8.23 -6.11
CA LEU A 171 5.58 8.10 -5.38
C LEU A 171 5.64 8.98 -4.14
N ASN A 172 4.71 9.92 -4.05
CA ASN A 172 4.37 10.66 -2.85
C ASN A 172 3.02 10.15 -2.36
N LEU A 173 2.98 9.74 -1.10
CA LEU A 173 1.79 9.18 -0.47
C LEU A 173 1.62 9.80 0.92
N SER A 174 0.51 10.51 1.12
CA SER A 174 0.05 10.88 2.45
C SER A 174 -1.28 10.21 2.78
N VAL A 175 -1.45 9.88 4.05
CA VAL A 175 -2.68 9.30 4.59
C VAL A 175 -3.05 10.08 5.85
N GLU A 176 -4.19 10.74 5.81
CA GLU A 176 -4.80 11.31 7.01
C GLU A 176 -5.66 10.24 7.66
N VAL A 177 -5.57 10.08 8.98
CA VAL A 177 -6.36 9.12 9.76
C VAL A 177 -6.98 9.83 10.95
N GLU A 178 -8.30 9.75 11.03
CA GLU A 178 -9.12 10.25 12.12
C GLU A 178 -9.27 9.14 13.17
N PHE A 179 -8.55 9.26 14.29
CA PHE A 179 -8.51 8.20 15.30
C PHE A 179 -9.64 8.30 16.35
N PRO A 180 -10.11 7.16 16.88
CA PRO A 180 -11.02 7.10 18.02
C PRO A 180 -10.31 7.49 19.33
N GLN A 181 -11.08 8.01 20.29
CA GLN A 181 -10.55 8.62 21.52
C GLN A 181 -9.57 7.77 22.33
N PHE A 182 -9.67 6.43 22.29
CA PHE A 182 -8.78 5.56 23.04
C PHE A 182 -7.32 5.64 22.59
N ILE A 183 -7.08 5.93 21.30
CA ILE A 183 -5.73 6.13 20.73
C ILE A 183 -5.10 7.42 21.26
N HIS A 184 -5.90 8.44 21.61
CA HIS A 184 -5.40 9.73 22.12
C HIS A 184 -4.71 9.63 23.49
N LYS A 185 -4.80 8.47 24.16
CA LYS A 185 -4.02 8.14 25.37
C LYS A 185 -2.54 7.89 25.08
N LEU A 186 -2.19 7.62 23.81
CA LEU A 186 -0.81 7.50 23.35
C LEU A 186 -0.22 8.89 23.05
N SER A 187 1.10 9.03 23.15
CA SER A 187 1.75 10.29 22.79
C SER A 187 1.68 10.53 21.27
N SER A 188 1.51 11.80 20.86
CA SER A 188 1.46 12.16 19.43
C SER A 188 2.69 11.67 18.65
N SER A 189 3.88 11.67 19.28
CA SER A 189 5.12 11.18 18.68
C SER A 189 5.11 9.65 18.44
N LEU A 190 4.53 8.87 19.37
CA LEU A 190 4.37 7.43 19.19
C LEU A 190 3.37 7.10 18.07
N ILE A 191 2.25 7.84 18.00
CA ILE A 191 1.27 7.70 16.92
C ILE A 191 1.92 8.02 15.58
N GLN A 192 2.58 9.19 15.45
CA GLN A 192 3.27 9.65 14.24
C GLN A 192 4.29 8.63 13.74
N SER A 193 5.27 8.28 14.58
CA SER A 193 6.35 7.36 14.22
C SER A 193 5.86 5.95 13.90
N THR A 194 4.74 5.50 14.50
CA THR A 194 4.14 4.20 14.17
C THR A 194 3.43 4.24 12.82
N GLY A 195 2.67 5.29 12.52
CA GLY A 195 1.97 5.45 11.24
C GLY A 195 2.93 5.64 10.06
N ASP A 196 3.93 6.52 10.17
CA ASP A 196 4.95 6.73 9.13
C ASP A 196 5.77 5.46 8.84
N ARG A 197 6.00 4.65 9.89
CA ARG A 197 6.63 3.33 9.77
C ARG A 197 5.71 2.35 9.05
N LEU A 198 4.45 2.23 9.47
CA LEU A 198 3.46 1.32 8.88
C LEU A 198 3.23 1.64 7.40
N LEU A 199 2.98 2.92 7.06
CA LEU A 199 2.83 3.39 5.69
C LEU A 199 4.09 3.07 4.86
N GLY A 200 5.28 3.31 5.41
CA GLY A 200 6.54 2.92 4.79
C GLY A 200 6.81 1.42 4.70
N GLN A 201 6.10 0.57 5.46
CA GLN A 201 6.13 -0.89 5.30
C GLN A 201 5.17 -1.36 4.21
N ILE A 202 3.98 -0.75 4.11
CA ILE A 202 2.99 -1.01 3.05
C ILE A 202 3.62 -0.78 1.67
N VAL A 203 4.23 0.39 1.43
CA VAL A 203 4.88 0.70 0.15
C VAL A 203 6.00 -0.29 -0.18
N ARG A 204 6.85 -0.64 0.80
CA ARG A 204 7.91 -1.66 0.63
C ARG A 204 7.39 -3.07 0.37
N GLN A 205 6.17 -3.39 0.78
CA GLN A 205 5.52 -4.67 0.53
C GLN A 205 4.86 -4.72 -0.85
N VAL A 206 4.23 -3.61 -1.28
CA VAL A 206 3.41 -3.54 -2.49
C VAL A 206 4.26 -3.18 -3.72
N SER A 207 5.02 -2.08 -3.69
CA SER A 207 5.70 -1.57 -4.89
C SER A 207 6.64 -2.58 -5.53
N PRO A 208 7.54 -3.31 -4.81
CA PRO A 208 8.42 -4.30 -5.45
C PRO A 208 7.67 -5.46 -6.12
N ARG A 209 6.46 -5.80 -5.64
CA ARG A 209 5.61 -6.85 -6.23
C ARG A 209 4.94 -6.35 -7.50
N LEU A 210 4.33 -5.17 -7.46
CA LEU A 210 3.74 -4.52 -8.64
C LEU A 210 4.81 -4.32 -9.72
N THR A 211 5.94 -3.70 -9.40
CA THR A 211 7.07 -3.50 -10.32
C THR A 211 7.57 -4.82 -10.92
N TYR A 212 7.72 -5.87 -10.11
CA TYR A 212 8.08 -7.20 -10.64
C TYR A 212 7.00 -7.76 -11.57
N LYS A 213 5.71 -7.63 -11.23
CA LYS A 213 4.61 -8.18 -12.03
C LYS A 213 4.38 -7.45 -13.34
N VAL A 214 4.54 -6.13 -13.38
CA VAL A 214 4.50 -5.35 -14.63
C VAL A 214 5.68 -5.73 -15.53
N GLN A 215 6.87 -5.91 -14.96
CA GLN A 215 8.04 -6.36 -15.72
C GLN A 215 7.89 -7.81 -16.21
N GLU A 216 7.47 -8.74 -15.36
CA GLU A 216 7.23 -10.16 -15.72
C GLU A 216 6.22 -10.28 -16.86
N ASP A 217 5.13 -9.52 -16.80
CA ASP A 217 4.07 -9.54 -17.80
C ASP A 217 4.49 -8.95 -19.15
N PHE A 218 5.17 -7.79 -19.16
CA PHE A 218 5.73 -7.21 -20.39
C PHE A 218 6.68 -8.18 -21.09
N HIS A 219 7.65 -8.75 -20.37
CA HIS A 219 8.63 -9.63 -20.98
C HIS A 219 8.00 -10.96 -21.43
N THR A 220 7.02 -11.49 -20.69
CA THR A 220 6.30 -12.72 -21.08
C THR A 220 5.44 -12.50 -22.33
N SER A 221 4.69 -11.40 -22.40
CA SER A 221 3.85 -11.07 -23.56
C SER A 221 4.65 -10.81 -24.83
N HIS A 222 5.84 -10.22 -24.71
CA HIS A 222 6.76 -9.92 -25.83
C HIS A 222 7.80 -11.03 -26.08
N GLN A 223 7.74 -12.16 -25.36
CA GLN A 223 8.67 -13.30 -25.49
C GLN A 223 10.15 -12.93 -25.26
N LEU A 224 10.39 -11.93 -24.41
CA LEU A 224 11.70 -11.40 -24.04
C LEU A 224 12.24 -12.06 -22.75
N PRO A 225 13.57 -12.12 -22.55
CA PRO A 225 14.15 -12.61 -21.30
C PRO A 225 13.87 -11.65 -20.13
N ILE A 226 13.44 -12.17 -18.98
CA ILE A 226 13.13 -11.34 -17.80
C ILE A 226 14.44 -10.75 -17.20
N PRO A 227 14.50 -9.42 -16.95
CA PRO A 227 15.67 -8.78 -16.35
C PRO A 227 15.99 -9.27 -14.93
N PRO A 228 17.28 -9.34 -14.56
CA PRO A 228 17.71 -9.81 -13.24
C PRO A 228 17.19 -8.89 -12.14
N LYS A 229 17.09 -9.39 -10.90
CA LYS A 229 16.55 -8.63 -9.75
C LYS A 229 17.27 -7.29 -9.50
N SER A 230 18.55 -7.18 -9.87
CA SER A 230 19.34 -5.94 -9.81
C SER A 230 18.83 -4.81 -10.72
N SER A 231 18.05 -5.11 -11.77
CA SER A 231 17.38 -4.11 -12.61
C SER A 231 16.24 -3.36 -11.92
N ARG A 232 15.81 -3.84 -10.74
CA ARG A 232 14.67 -3.30 -9.99
C ARG A 232 15.16 -2.65 -8.71
N GLN A 233 14.83 -1.37 -8.52
CA GLN A 233 15.25 -0.58 -7.36
C GLN A 233 14.06 0.09 -6.67
N LEU A 234 14.16 0.26 -5.36
CA LEU A 234 13.20 0.99 -4.52
C LEU A 234 13.95 1.67 -3.38
N ASN A 235 13.92 2.99 -3.33
CA ASN A 235 14.57 3.80 -2.31
C ASN A 235 13.52 4.69 -1.63
N LYS A 236 13.51 4.73 -0.28
CA LYS A 236 12.71 5.73 0.44
C LYS A 236 13.40 7.07 0.33
N ILE A 237 12.69 8.10 -0.11
CA ILE A 237 13.15 9.48 -0.08
C ILE A 237 12.88 10.02 1.33
N TYR A 238 13.91 10.60 1.94
CA TYR A 238 13.76 11.36 3.17
C TYR A 238 13.66 12.83 2.76
N LYS A 239 12.56 13.50 3.15
CA LYS A 239 12.48 14.96 3.02
C LYS A 239 13.61 15.54 3.86
N THR A 240 14.64 16.08 3.22
CA THR A 240 15.63 16.91 3.90
C THR A 240 14.88 18.11 4.43
N ASN A 241 14.84 18.30 5.76
CA ASN A 241 14.37 19.55 6.32
C ASN A 241 15.34 20.64 5.85
N SER A 242 14.94 21.40 4.84
CA SER A 242 15.56 22.69 4.52
C SER A 242 15.30 23.60 5.72
N ALA A 243 16.22 23.56 6.69
CA ALA A 243 16.27 24.50 7.77
C ALA A 243 16.39 25.89 7.14
N THR A 244 15.37 26.72 7.33
CA THR A 244 15.39 28.13 6.97
C THR A 244 16.58 28.77 7.71
N ILE A 245 17.50 29.34 6.93
CA ILE A 245 18.60 30.19 7.41
C ILE A 245 18.03 31.60 7.58
#